data_AF-A0A9W9ZAR6-F1
#
_entry.id   AF-A0A9W9ZAR6-F1
#
_cell.length_a   1.000
_cell.length_b   1.000
_cell.length_c   1.000
_cell.angle_alpha   90.00
_cell.angle_beta   90.00
_cell.angle_gamma   90.00
#
_symmetry.space_group_name_H-M   'P 1'
#
loop_
_entity.id
_entity.type
_entity.pdbx_description
1 polymer ?
#
loop_
_entity_poly.entity_id
_entity_poly.type
_entity_poly.pdbx_seq_one_letter_code
_entity_poly.pdbx_strand_id
1 'polypeptide(L)'
;MLSKRNKTLPSEVQDPVKKESKQDGISPECKLWVLGNYEYSQGGLVLVKEILEHCAEDKENFSKQLSCRSLGCIMKDVFRDKVRLVQRGPRGSIQRAYLNLQRIKKKQEESDVLPGSSSIFSVLPTINVPNGWHYIKDGTDQVSFIRYESWEFSQQRGITELRVKQTSPQEITLQAKAHGCSVDLKTGLGLEEILSKLPMERHISLATQFIENSHICLGFQLSDCDSVMTMLPHVTGVFQSIAEGEGLIECKQVFAQNCLVLTGPSKICHNCSHLQTVDANRRKRKANQAIVHPACNKRFMTRHDVECQLKREQMARRNAEKREMYWHEKFDNEAIVVEDEDQQDLLKMSGAI
;
A
#
# COMPACT_ATOMS: atom_id res chain seq x y z
N MET A 1 20.31 50.52 39.39
CA MET A 1 20.72 49.37 38.55
C MET A 1 19.58 49.06 37.60
N LEU A 2 19.72 49.54 36.36
CA LEU A 2 18.65 49.60 35.37
C LEU A 2 18.79 48.46 34.35
N SER A 3 17.67 47.76 34.20
CA SER A 3 17.25 46.89 33.10
C SER A 3 17.67 47.39 31.71
N LYS A 4 18.32 46.51 30.92
CA LYS A 4 18.28 46.52 29.45
C LYS A 4 18.32 45.09 28.88
N ARG A 5 17.15 44.66 28.40
CA ARG A 5 16.81 43.92 27.16
C ARG A 5 17.87 43.00 26.52
N ASN A 6 17.49 41.74 26.31
CA ASN A 6 17.50 41.05 25.01
C ASN A 6 16.37 40.00 25.01
N LYS A 7 15.21 40.31 24.41
CA LYS A 7 14.78 39.85 23.07
C LYS A 7 14.61 38.33 22.98
N THR A 8 13.42 37.86 23.33
CA THR A 8 12.87 36.56 22.89
C THR A 8 11.83 36.84 21.81
N LEU A 9 12.08 36.32 20.61
CA LEU A 9 11.18 36.19 19.47
C LEU A 9 11.19 34.69 19.07
N PRO A 10 10.17 34.20 18.35
CA PRO A 10 9.40 33.04 18.73
C PRO A 10 9.96 31.74 18.14
N SER A 11 9.60 30.65 18.81
CA SER A 11 9.68 29.26 18.35
C SER A 11 9.39 29.12 16.86
N GLU A 12 10.43 28.75 16.10
CA GLU A 12 10.26 28.20 14.77
C GLU A 12 9.39 26.95 14.85
N VAL A 13 8.34 26.98 14.05
CA VAL A 13 7.50 25.85 13.67
C VAL A 13 8.42 24.82 13.02
N GLN A 14 8.83 23.81 13.78
CA GLN A 14 9.34 22.59 13.18
C GLN A 14 8.14 21.82 12.62
N ASP A 15 8.04 21.85 11.30
CA ASP A 15 7.21 20.93 10.53
C ASP A 15 7.41 19.51 11.06
N PRO A 16 6.33 18.73 11.30
CA PRO A 16 6.48 17.34 11.63
C PRO A 16 7.04 16.64 10.38
N VAL A 17 8.34 16.34 10.44
CA VAL A 17 9.03 15.40 9.56
C VAL A 17 8.10 14.22 9.38
N LYS A 18 7.57 14.08 8.16
CA LYS A 18 6.80 12.92 7.72
C LYS A 18 7.62 11.69 8.07
N LYS A 19 7.23 11.00 9.15
CA LYS A 19 7.66 9.62 9.39
C LYS A 19 7.07 8.81 8.24
N GLU A 20 7.84 8.65 7.19
CA GLU A 20 7.64 7.58 6.23
C GLU A 20 7.58 6.29 7.03
N SER A 21 6.38 5.72 7.12
CA SER A 21 6.17 4.40 7.67
C SER A 21 7.05 3.44 6.88
N LYS A 22 8.11 2.92 7.51
CA LYS A 22 8.88 1.77 7.02
C LYS A 22 7.92 0.60 6.81
N GLN A 23 7.37 0.47 5.61
CA GLN A 23 6.92 -0.82 5.14
C GLN A 23 8.18 -1.60 4.83
N ASP A 24 8.48 -2.60 5.67
CA ASP A 24 9.42 -3.70 5.41
C ASP A 24 8.91 -4.56 4.23
N GLY A 25 8.62 -3.91 3.09
CA GLY A 25 8.18 -4.53 1.86
C GLY A 25 9.37 -5.01 1.04
N ILE A 26 9.21 -6.16 0.39
CA ILE A 26 10.16 -6.63 -0.63
C ILE A 26 10.27 -5.54 -1.72
N SER A 27 11.49 -5.03 -1.96
CA SER A 27 11.73 -4.06 -3.04
C SER A 27 11.48 -4.72 -4.40
N PRO A 28 10.58 -4.20 -5.25
CA PRO A 28 10.34 -4.70 -6.60
C PRO A 28 11.61 -4.76 -7.44
N GLU A 29 12.46 -3.73 -7.35
CA GLU A 29 13.75 -3.64 -8.02
C GLU A 29 14.67 -4.81 -7.64
N CYS A 30 14.87 -5.04 -6.33
CA CYS A 30 15.74 -6.12 -5.86
C CYS A 30 15.18 -7.50 -6.23
N LYS A 31 13.85 -7.66 -6.20
CA LYS A 31 13.19 -8.91 -6.63
C LYS A 31 13.43 -9.18 -8.11
N LEU A 32 13.25 -8.17 -8.95
CA LEU A 32 13.50 -8.25 -10.39
C LEU A 32 14.98 -8.53 -10.68
N TRP A 33 15.90 -7.87 -9.96
CA TRP A 33 17.34 -8.11 -10.10
C TRP A 33 17.72 -9.55 -9.75
N VAL A 34 17.16 -10.12 -8.68
CA VAL A 34 17.39 -11.54 -8.32
C VAL A 34 16.89 -12.47 -9.43
N LEU A 35 15.68 -12.25 -9.95
CA LEU A 35 15.12 -13.03 -11.07
C LEU A 35 15.95 -12.90 -12.35
N GLY A 36 16.53 -11.73 -12.62
CA GLY A 36 17.33 -11.47 -13.80
C GLY A 36 18.72 -12.13 -13.77
N ASN A 37 19.22 -12.45 -12.57
CA ASN A 37 20.60 -12.90 -12.38
C ASN A 37 20.73 -14.33 -11.83
N TYR A 38 19.67 -14.90 -11.24
CA TYR A 38 19.71 -16.22 -10.62
C TYR A 38 18.51 -17.06 -11.03
N GLU A 39 18.73 -18.36 -11.18
CA GLU A 39 17.69 -19.32 -11.54
C GLU A 39 17.80 -20.59 -10.69
N TYR A 40 16.70 -21.35 -10.67
CA TYR A 40 16.68 -22.65 -10.03
C TYR A 40 17.54 -23.64 -10.82
N SER A 41 18.40 -24.36 -10.12
CA SER A 41 19.22 -25.43 -10.71
C SER A 41 19.48 -26.49 -9.66
N GLN A 42 18.98 -27.70 -9.89
CA GLN A 42 19.07 -28.79 -8.91
C GLN A 42 20.54 -29.11 -8.59
N GLY A 43 20.89 -29.10 -7.30
CA GLY A 43 22.26 -29.33 -6.84
C GLY A 43 23.18 -28.10 -6.92
N GLY A 44 22.75 -27.01 -7.55
CA GLY A 44 23.48 -25.74 -7.59
C GLY A 44 23.66 -25.15 -6.18
N LEU A 45 24.77 -24.45 -5.96
CA LEU A 45 25.09 -23.82 -4.68
C LEU A 45 25.67 -22.43 -4.92
N VAL A 46 25.10 -21.42 -4.28
CA VAL A 46 25.59 -20.03 -4.34
C VAL A 46 25.69 -19.46 -2.93
N LEU A 47 26.81 -18.83 -2.59
CA LEU A 47 26.99 -18.25 -1.26
C LEU A 47 26.15 -16.98 -1.12
N VAL A 48 25.58 -16.77 0.08
CA VAL A 48 24.82 -15.54 0.37
C VAL A 48 25.70 -14.31 0.18
N LYS A 49 26.97 -14.41 0.58
CA LYS A 49 27.96 -13.33 0.43
C LYS A 49 28.17 -12.95 -1.04
N GLU A 50 28.32 -13.94 -1.93
CA GLU A 50 28.49 -13.72 -3.38
C GLU A 50 27.29 -12.97 -3.99
N ILE A 51 26.06 -13.28 -3.57
CA ILE A 51 24.86 -12.59 -4.07
C ILE A 51 24.84 -11.13 -3.63
N LEU A 52 25.20 -10.87 -2.37
CA LEU A 52 25.23 -9.51 -1.83
C LEU A 52 26.36 -8.68 -2.42
N GLU A 53 27.52 -9.27 -2.68
CA GLU A 53 28.65 -8.64 -3.36
C GLU A 53 28.31 -8.33 -4.82
N HIS A 54 27.75 -9.29 -5.55
CA HIS A 54 27.30 -9.07 -6.93
C HIS A 54 26.24 -7.96 -7.02
N CYS A 55 25.30 -7.92 -6.06
CA CYS A 55 24.32 -6.84 -5.98
C CYS A 55 24.97 -5.49 -5.64
N ALA A 56 26.03 -5.49 -4.83
CA ALA A 56 26.77 -4.30 -4.46
C ALA A 56 27.64 -3.76 -5.61
N GLU A 57 28.19 -4.62 -6.45
CA GLU A 57 28.91 -4.26 -7.68
C GLU A 57 27.99 -3.63 -8.71
N ASP A 58 26.77 -4.15 -8.84
CA ASP A 58 25.73 -3.62 -9.72
C ASP A 58 25.05 -2.33 -9.19
N LYS A 59 25.55 -1.72 -8.09
CA LYS A 59 24.96 -0.53 -7.42
C LYS A 59 24.79 0.69 -8.31
N GLU A 60 25.49 0.79 -9.43
CA GLU A 60 25.25 1.85 -10.42
C GLU A 60 23.85 1.75 -11.07
N ASN A 61 23.07 0.69 -10.78
CA ASN A 61 21.86 0.35 -11.52
C ASN A 61 20.54 0.36 -10.72
N PHE A 62 20.54 0.60 -9.40
CA PHE A 62 19.31 0.78 -8.61
C PHE A 62 19.55 1.34 -7.18
N SER A 63 18.54 2.03 -6.65
CA SER A 63 18.63 2.90 -5.46
C SER A 63 18.74 2.20 -4.10
N LYS A 64 18.32 0.93 -3.98
CA LYS A 64 18.24 0.20 -2.70
C LYS A 64 19.23 -0.96 -2.61
N GLN A 65 20.03 -0.95 -1.54
CA GLN A 65 20.96 -2.05 -1.24
C GLN A 65 20.22 -3.29 -0.73
N LEU A 66 20.52 -4.44 -1.33
CA LEU A 66 20.07 -5.74 -0.87
C LEU A 66 20.75 -6.11 0.46
N SER A 67 19.95 -6.38 1.49
CA SER A 67 20.41 -6.89 2.79
C SER A 67 20.20 -8.40 2.90
N CYS A 68 20.86 -9.06 3.85
CA CYS A 68 20.63 -10.47 4.17
C CYS A 68 19.15 -10.78 4.46
N ARG A 69 18.47 -9.88 5.18
CA ARG A 69 17.06 -10.05 5.57
C ARG A 69 16.14 -9.92 4.36
N SER A 70 16.31 -8.88 3.55
CA SER A 70 15.51 -8.67 2.35
C SER A 70 15.76 -9.76 1.30
N LEU A 71 17.01 -10.23 1.16
CA LEU A 71 17.34 -11.37 0.30
C LEU A 71 16.61 -12.64 0.75
N GLY A 72 16.59 -12.94 2.05
CA GLY A 72 15.82 -14.08 2.57
C GLY A 72 14.34 -14.01 2.23
N CYS A 73 13.73 -12.83 2.37
CA CYS A 73 12.33 -12.61 1.98
C CYS A 73 12.12 -12.80 0.46
N ILE A 74 12.99 -12.21 -0.37
CA ILE A 74 12.93 -12.32 -1.84
C ILE A 74 13.09 -13.78 -2.29
N MET A 75 14.06 -14.51 -1.74
CA MET A 75 14.28 -15.91 -2.12
C MET A 75 13.08 -16.79 -1.81
N LYS A 76 12.47 -16.58 -0.64
CA LYS A 76 11.26 -17.30 -0.26
C LYS A 76 10.07 -16.91 -1.15
N ASP A 77 9.97 -15.65 -1.53
CA ASP A 77 8.89 -15.16 -2.39
C ASP A 77 9.01 -15.68 -3.83
N VAL A 78 10.21 -15.60 -4.40
CA VAL A 78 10.50 -15.97 -5.80
C VAL A 78 10.64 -17.47 -5.99
N PHE A 79 11.46 -18.13 -5.18
CA PHE A 79 11.80 -19.55 -5.37
C PHE A 79 11.00 -20.48 -4.45
N ARG A 80 10.22 -19.94 -3.50
CA ARG A 80 9.43 -20.71 -2.52
C ARG A 80 10.30 -21.77 -1.86
N ASP A 81 9.83 -23.01 -1.80
CA ASP A 81 10.55 -24.12 -1.15
C ASP A 81 11.56 -24.82 -2.07
N LYS A 82 11.69 -24.37 -3.33
CA LYS A 82 12.63 -24.98 -4.31
C LYS A 82 14.08 -24.69 -3.96
N VAL A 83 14.36 -23.51 -3.42
CA VAL A 83 15.68 -23.06 -2.99
C VAL A 83 15.75 -23.03 -1.47
N ARG A 84 16.79 -23.63 -0.90
CA ARG A 84 16.92 -23.77 0.56
C ARG A 84 18.17 -23.09 1.08
N LEU A 85 18.02 -22.34 2.16
CA LEU A 85 19.17 -21.79 2.87
C LEU A 85 19.85 -22.89 3.67
N VAL A 86 21.14 -23.08 3.46
CA VAL A 86 21.97 -24.08 4.13
C VAL A 86 23.24 -23.45 4.70
N GLN A 87 23.83 -24.13 5.67
CA GLN A 87 25.16 -23.84 6.17
C GLN A 87 26.16 -24.85 5.57
N ARG A 88 27.29 -24.35 5.05
CA ARG A 88 28.32 -25.15 4.38
C ARG A 88 29.70 -24.68 4.83
N GLY A 89 30.65 -25.59 4.88
CA GLY A 89 32.03 -25.33 5.31
C GLY A 89 32.40 -26.04 6.63
N PRO A 90 33.70 -26.12 6.94
CA PRO A 90 34.18 -26.70 8.19
C PRO A 90 33.79 -25.83 9.40
N ARG A 91 33.80 -26.40 10.60
CA ARG A 91 33.25 -25.79 11.84
C ARG A 91 33.75 -24.37 12.15
N GLY A 92 34.93 -23.97 11.68
CA GLY A 92 35.51 -22.64 11.87
C GLY A 92 35.25 -21.63 10.73
N SER A 93 34.70 -22.05 9.59
CA SER A 93 34.46 -21.18 8.43
C SER A 93 33.11 -21.46 7.76
N ILE A 94 32.11 -21.82 8.57
CA ILE A 94 30.75 -22.07 8.10
C ILE A 94 30.19 -20.79 7.46
N GLN A 95 29.74 -20.92 6.21
CA GLN A 95 29.09 -19.87 5.45
C GLN A 95 27.65 -20.26 5.10
N ARG A 96 26.80 -19.24 4.94
CA ARG A 96 25.42 -19.40 4.50
C ARG A 96 25.39 -19.45 2.97
N ALA A 97 24.70 -20.43 2.42
CA ALA A 97 24.54 -20.65 0.99
C ALA A 97 23.09 -20.99 0.65
N TYR A 98 22.67 -20.68 -0.57
CA TYR A 98 21.41 -21.18 -1.12
C TYR A 98 21.69 -22.42 -1.97
N LEU A 99 21.04 -23.53 -1.61
CA LEU A 99 21.03 -24.79 -2.35
C LEU A 99 19.93 -24.76 -3.42
N ASN A 100 20.19 -25.43 -4.54
CA ASN A 100 19.40 -25.48 -5.76
C ASN A 100 19.31 -24.15 -6.52
N LEU A 101 20.35 -23.33 -6.42
CA LEU A 101 20.43 -22.03 -7.09
C LEU A 101 21.70 -21.98 -7.95
N GLN A 102 21.63 -21.31 -9.10
CA GLN A 102 22.80 -20.94 -9.88
C GLN A 102 22.69 -19.52 -10.41
N ARG A 103 23.83 -18.89 -10.68
CA ARG A 103 23.88 -17.62 -11.42
C ARG A 103 23.59 -17.91 -12.89
N ILE A 104 22.70 -17.12 -13.48
CA ILE A 104 22.41 -17.16 -14.92
C ILE A 104 23.69 -16.76 -15.64
N LYS A 105 24.23 -17.67 -16.46
CA LYS A 105 25.36 -17.34 -17.32
C LYS A 105 24.85 -16.37 -18.38
N LYS A 106 25.30 -15.12 -18.33
CA LYS A 106 25.17 -14.20 -19.46
C LYS A 106 25.92 -14.87 -20.61
N LYS A 107 25.21 -15.37 -21.63
CA LYS A 107 25.87 -15.69 -22.88
C LYS A 107 26.48 -14.37 -23.34
N GLN A 108 27.81 -14.29 -23.39
CA GLN A 108 28.44 -13.32 -24.27
C GLN A 108 27.95 -13.70 -25.66
N GLU A 109 26.94 -13.00 -26.15
CA GLU A 109 26.63 -13.06 -27.56
C GLU A 109 27.71 -12.23 -28.26
N GLU A 110 28.78 -12.93 -28.65
CA GLU A 110 29.40 -12.67 -29.95
C GLU A 110 28.30 -12.80 -30.99
N SER A 111 27.74 -11.66 -31.38
CA SER A 111 27.02 -11.51 -32.62
C SER A 111 27.02 -10.01 -32.92
N ASP A 112 27.97 -9.62 -33.78
CA ASP A 112 27.96 -8.39 -34.60
C ASP A 112 26.77 -8.41 -35.58
N VAL A 113 25.56 -8.76 -35.11
CA VAL A 113 24.34 -8.47 -35.83
C VAL A 113 23.99 -7.05 -35.40
N LEU A 114 24.29 -6.10 -36.29
CA LEU A 114 23.73 -4.76 -36.30
C LEU A 114 22.29 -4.81 -35.75
N PRO A 115 21.85 -3.86 -34.90
CA PRO A 115 20.48 -3.79 -34.42
C PRO A 115 19.57 -3.41 -35.60
N GLY A 116 19.32 -4.37 -36.49
CA GLY A 116 18.25 -4.33 -37.45
C GLY A 116 16.96 -4.22 -36.66
N SER A 117 16.06 -3.37 -37.11
CA SER A 117 14.78 -3.09 -36.47
C SER A 117 13.94 -4.36 -36.27
N SER A 118 14.22 -5.11 -35.21
CA SER A 118 13.48 -6.31 -34.88
C SER A 118 12.12 -5.90 -34.31
N SER A 119 11.07 -6.19 -35.07
CA SER A 119 9.70 -6.11 -34.60
C SER A 119 9.51 -7.06 -33.41
N ILE A 120 8.67 -6.70 -32.44
CA ILE A 120 8.28 -7.58 -31.34
C ILE A 120 7.84 -8.97 -31.82
N PHE A 121 7.24 -9.07 -33.01
CA PHE A 121 6.78 -10.35 -33.56
C PHE A 121 7.90 -11.29 -33.99
N SER A 122 9.08 -10.77 -34.36
CA SER A 122 10.21 -11.62 -34.75
C SER A 122 10.84 -12.32 -33.55
N VAL A 123 10.73 -11.73 -32.36
CA VAL A 123 11.27 -12.30 -31.11
C VAL A 123 10.25 -13.13 -30.35
N LEU A 124 8.94 -13.10 -30.70
CA LEU A 124 7.93 -13.91 -29.99
C LEU A 124 8.27 -15.40 -29.84
N PRO A 125 8.81 -16.08 -30.86
CA PRO A 125 9.15 -17.50 -30.74
C PRO A 125 10.29 -17.79 -29.77
N THR A 126 11.15 -16.80 -29.46
CA THR A 126 12.30 -16.96 -28.56
C THR A 126 11.97 -16.64 -27.11
N ILE A 127 10.81 -16.02 -26.85
CA ILE A 127 10.39 -15.62 -25.50
C ILE A 127 9.92 -16.85 -24.72
N ASN A 128 10.62 -17.14 -23.62
CA ASN A 128 10.21 -18.16 -22.67
C ASN A 128 9.21 -17.58 -21.67
N VAL A 129 7.94 -17.95 -21.81
CA VAL A 129 6.88 -17.57 -20.88
C VAL A 129 6.61 -18.67 -19.85
N PRO A 130 6.16 -18.33 -18.62
CA PRO A 130 5.80 -19.35 -17.63
C PRO A 130 4.63 -20.22 -18.11
N ASN A 131 4.52 -21.42 -17.54
CA ASN A 131 3.43 -22.35 -17.87
C ASN A 131 2.05 -21.71 -17.62
N GLY A 132 1.11 -21.94 -18.54
CA GLY A 132 -0.25 -21.38 -18.47
C GLY A 132 -0.41 -19.96 -19.00
N TRP A 133 0.69 -19.33 -19.45
CA TRP A 133 0.64 -18.08 -20.20
C TRP A 133 0.50 -18.33 -21.70
N HIS A 134 -0.27 -17.49 -22.35
CA HIS A 134 -0.46 -17.49 -23.80
C HIS A 134 -0.29 -16.07 -24.32
N TYR A 135 0.18 -15.88 -25.55
CA TYR A 135 0.24 -14.55 -26.16
C TYR A 135 -0.83 -14.38 -27.23
N ILE A 136 -1.35 -13.17 -27.35
CA ILE A 136 -2.29 -12.73 -28.38
C ILE A 136 -1.70 -11.51 -29.07
N LYS A 137 -1.80 -11.47 -30.39
CA LYS A 137 -1.38 -10.32 -31.19
C LYS A 137 -2.53 -9.31 -31.24
N ASP A 138 -2.33 -8.16 -30.60
CA ASP A 138 -3.35 -7.13 -30.41
C ASP A 138 -3.08 -5.93 -31.35
N GLY A 139 -2.97 -6.19 -32.64
CA GLY A 139 -2.65 -5.18 -33.66
C GLY A 139 -1.24 -5.33 -34.22
N THR A 140 -0.69 -4.23 -34.78
CA THR A 140 0.59 -4.23 -35.52
C THR A 140 1.83 -4.02 -34.66
N ASP A 141 1.69 -3.50 -33.45
CA ASP A 141 2.84 -3.16 -32.59
C ASP A 141 2.60 -3.55 -31.13
N GLN A 142 1.63 -4.44 -30.90
CA GLN A 142 1.20 -4.81 -29.56
C GLN A 142 0.96 -6.31 -29.45
N VAL A 143 1.44 -6.85 -28.34
CA VAL A 143 1.25 -8.25 -27.94
C VAL A 143 0.83 -8.29 -26.49
N SER A 144 -0.16 -9.10 -26.18
CA SER A 144 -0.66 -9.30 -24.83
C SER A 144 -0.39 -10.73 -24.39
N PHE A 145 0.39 -10.89 -23.33
CA PHE A 145 0.61 -12.17 -22.68
C PHE A 145 -0.42 -12.32 -21.58
N ILE A 146 -1.28 -13.33 -21.66
CA ILE A 146 -2.41 -13.54 -20.77
C ILE A 146 -2.27 -14.85 -20.00
N ARG A 147 -2.70 -14.83 -18.76
CA ARG A 147 -2.92 -16.01 -17.91
C ARG A 147 -4.33 -15.95 -17.35
N TYR A 148 -5.07 -17.04 -17.51
CA TYR A 148 -6.39 -17.18 -16.90
C TYR A 148 -6.25 -17.53 -15.42
N GLU A 149 -7.00 -16.83 -14.60
CA GLU A 149 -7.03 -17.04 -13.17
C GLU A 149 -8.16 -17.99 -12.76
N SER A 150 -8.07 -18.52 -11.54
CA SER A 150 -9.07 -19.39 -10.91
C SER A 150 -10.13 -18.60 -10.13
N TRP A 151 -10.41 -17.37 -10.55
CA TRP A 151 -11.40 -16.49 -9.94
C TRP A 151 -12.14 -15.68 -11.01
N GLU A 152 -13.32 -15.18 -10.64
CA GLU A 152 -14.18 -14.32 -11.44
C GLU A 152 -14.41 -13.00 -10.72
N PHE A 153 -14.55 -11.92 -11.49
CA PHE A 153 -14.94 -10.61 -10.99
C PHE A 153 -16.04 -10.03 -11.88
N SER A 154 -17.21 -9.75 -11.29
CA SER A 154 -18.40 -9.25 -11.99
C SER A 154 -18.78 -10.11 -13.20
N GLN A 155 -18.83 -11.44 -12.99
CA GLN A 155 -19.16 -12.45 -14.02
C GLN A 155 -18.17 -12.49 -15.20
N GLN A 156 -16.98 -11.91 -15.04
CA GLN A 156 -15.90 -12.02 -16.00
C GLN A 156 -14.77 -12.83 -15.39
N ARG A 157 -14.28 -13.83 -16.14
CA ARG A 157 -13.14 -14.62 -15.71
C ARG A 157 -11.94 -13.72 -15.48
N GLY A 158 -11.27 -13.90 -14.34
CA GLY A 158 -10.05 -13.20 -14.00
C GLY A 158 -8.97 -13.48 -15.03
N ILE A 159 -8.39 -12.41 -15.58
CA ILE A 159 -7.25 -12.46 -16.49
C ILE A 159 -6.16 -11.58 -15.92
N THR A 160 -4.96 -12.14 -15.84
CA THR A 160 -3.73 -11.36 -15.65
C THR A 160 -3.08 -11.20 -17.01
N GLU A 161 -2.81 -9.96 -17.40
CA GLU A 161 -2.27 -9.61 -18.71
C GLU A 161 -0.98 -8.81 -18.53
N LEU A 162 0.09 -9.20 -19.23
CA LEU A 162 1.21 -8.33 -19.54
C LEU A 162 1.05 -7.83 -20.97
N ARG A 163 0.71 -6.57 -21.11
CA ARG A 163 0.64 -5.89 -22.40
C ARG A 163 2.00 -5.30 -22.74
N VAL A 164 2.50 -5.67 -23.90
CA VAL A 164 3.73 -5.16 -24.48
C VAL A 164 3.38 -4.36 -25.71
N LYS A 165 3.70 -3.06 -25.71
CA LYS A 165 3.55 -2.21 -26.87
C LYS A 165 4.91 -1.69 -27.32
N GLN A 166 5.26 -1.97 -28.56
CA GLN A 166 6.43 -1.42 -29.21
C GLN A 166 6.14 0.02 -29.60
N THR A 167 7.01 0.93 -29.18
CA THR A 167 6.87 2.38 -29.34
C THR A 167 7.91 2.90 -30.32
N SER A 168 9.08 2.27 -30.31
CA SER A 168 10.12 2.42 -31.32
C SER A 168 10.79 1.06 -31.55
N PRO A 169 11.66 0.90 -32.57
CA PRO A 169 12.35 -0.37 -32.84
C PRO A 169 13.12 -0.93 -31.63
N GLN A 170 13.56 -0.07 -30.71
CA GLN A 170 14.33 -0.45 -29.52
C GLN A 170 13.57 -0.24 -28.21
N GLU A 171 12.38 0.35 -28.25
CA GLU A 171 11.65 0.75 -27.05
C GLU A 171 10.29 0.08 -26.94
N ILE A 172 10.10 -0.60 -25.80
CA ILE A 172 8.83 -1.21 -25.42
C ILE A 172 8.28 -0.57 -24.15
N THR A 173 6.96 -0.51 -24.10
CA THR A 173 6.18 -0.20 -22.90
C THR A 173 5.55 -1.49 -22.38
N LEU A 174 5.57 -1.65 -21.05
CA LEU A 174 5.14 -2.86 -20.36
C LEU A 174 4.08 -2.50 -19.34
N GLN A 175 2.85 -2.99 -19.55
CA GLN A 175 1.74 -2.74 -18.64
C GLN A 175 1.20 -4.05 -18.10
N ALA A 176 1.15 -4.17 -16.77
CA ALA A 176 0.45 -5.26 -16.12
C ALA A 176 -1.01 -4.86 -15.89
N LYS A 177 -1.94 -5.75 -16.25
CA LYS A 177 -3.37 -5.57 -16.08
C LYS A 177 -3.98 -6.75 -15.36
N ALA A 178 -4.90 -6.46 -14.45
CA ALA A 178 -5.80 -7.45 -13.87
C ALA A 178 -7.05 -6.74 -13.34
N HIS A 179 -8.17 -7.46 -13.23
CA HIS A 179 -9.43 -6.97 -12.62
C HIS A 179 -9.88 -5.57 -13.09
N GLY A 180 -9.62 -5.24 -14.36
CA GLY A 180 -9.97 -3.94 -14.96
C GLY A 180 -9.03 -2.77 -14.64
N CYS A 181 -7.98 -3.00 -13.85
CA CYS A 181 -6.93 -2.02 -13.56
C CYS A 181 -5.67 -2.28 -14.41
N SER A 182 -4.89 -1.22 -14.65
CA SER A 182 -3.64 -1.27 -15.41
C SER A 182 -2.56 -0.47 -14.68
N VAL A 183 -1.37 -1.04 -14.60
CA VAL A 183 -0.17 -0.38 -14.07
C VAL A 183 0.96 -0.48 -15.08
N ASP A 184 1.70 0.60 -15.28
CA ASP A 184 2.94 0.57 -16.05
C ASP A 184 4.06 0.02 -15.16
N LEU A 185 4.78 -1.01 -15.63
CA LEU A 185 5.80 -1.68 -14.83
C LEU A 185 7.06 -0.83 -14.62
N LYS A 186 7.41 0.05 -15.58
CA LYS A 186 8.61 0.88 -15.49
C LYS A 186 8.38 2.00 -14.47
N THR A 187 7.34 2.79 -14.67
CA THR A 187 7.02 3.96 -13.85
C THR A 187 6.31 3.60 -12.54
N GLY A 188 5.39 2.64 -12.57
CA GLY A 188 4.59 2.26 -11.40
C GLY A 188 5.36 1.45 -10.35
N LEU A 189 6.45 0.79 -10.74
CA LEU A 189 7.28 -0.04 -9.85
C LEU A 189 8.77 0.35 -9.84
N GLY A 190 9.16 1.42 -10.55
CA GLY A 190 10.55 1.90 -10.59
C GLY A 190 11.53 0.96 -11.30
N LEU A 191 11.06 0.17 -12.26
CA LEU A 191 11.85 -0.91 -12.89
C LEU A 191 12.63 -0.46 -14.14
N GLU A 192 12.65 0.83 -14.43
CA GLU A 192 13.15 1.41 -15.68
C GLU A 192 14.64 1.10 -15.94
N GLU A 193 15.48 1.21 -14.91
CA GLU A 193 16.94 1.02 -15.04
C GLU A 193 17.33 -0.45 -15.29
N ILE A 194 16.60 -1.40 -14.70
CA ILE A 194 16.84 -2.84 -14.87
C ILE A 194 16.31 -3.31 -16.24
N LEU A 195 15.14 -2.80 -16.63
CA LEU A 195 14.44 -3.14 -17.87
C LEU A 195 14.85 -2.28 -19.07
N SER A 196 15.90 -1.46 -19.01
CA SER A 196 16.40 -0.73 -20.19
C SER A 196 17.65 -1.36 -20.79
N LYS A 197 18.38 -2.19 -20.02
CA LYS A 197 19.71 -2.71 -20.41
C LYS A 197 19.71 -4.11 -21.03
N LEU A 198 18.57 -4.79 -21.06
CA LEU A 198 18.44 -6.13 -21.62
C LEU A 198 17.87 -6.10 -23.05
N PRO A 199 18.09 -7.14 -23.86
CA PRO A 199 17.36 -7.34 -25.10
C PRO A 199 15.84 -7.46 -24.86
N MET A 200 15.04 -7.08 -25.86
CA MET A 200 13.56 -7.07 -25.80
C MET A 200 12.96 -8.40 -25.32
N GLU A 201 13.46 -9.52 -25.85
CA GLU A 201 13.00 -10.87 -25.47
C GLU A 201 13.24 -11.18 -23.97
N ARG A 202 14.38 -10.72 -23.45
CA ARG A 202 14.75 -10.86 -22.04
C ARG A 202 13.92 -9.93 -21.17
N HIS A 203 13.59 -8.72 -21.62
CA HIS A 203 12.66 -7.84 -20.90
C HIS A 203 11.30 -8.50 -20.72
N ILE A 204 10.73 -9.04 -21.78
CA ILE A 204 9.39 -9.63 -21.76
C ILE A 204 9.40 -10.91 -20.91
N SER A 205 10.41 -11.77 -21.09
CA SER A 205 10.56 -13.00 -20.28
C SER A 205 10.72 -12.67 -18.79
N LEU A 206 11.53 -11.66 -18.46
CA LEU A 206 11.74 -11.26 -17.06
C LEU A 206 10.49 -10.60 -16.45
N ALA A 207 9.77 -9.78 -17.22
CA ALA A 207 8.52 -9.15 -16.78
C ALA A 207 7.40 -10.17 -16.53
N THR A 208 7.23 -11.15 -17.43
CA THR A 208 6.26 -12.24 -17.22
C THR A 208 6.61 -13.08 -16.00
N GLN A 209 7.88 -13.45 -15.81
CA GLN A 209 8.34 -14.14 -14.59
C GLN A 209 8.15 -13.29 -13.33
N PHE A 210 8.36 -11.98 -13.41
CA PHE A 210 8.14 -11.09 -12.28
C PHE A 210 6.67 -11.04 -11.87
N ILE A 211 5.75 -10.97 -12.84
CA ILE A 211 4.31 -11.00 -12.57
C ILE A 211 3.90 -12.36 -12.00
N GLU A 212 4.37 -13.46 -12.58
CA GLU A 212 4.10 -14.84 -12.13
C GLU A 212 4.47 -15.04 -10.65
N ASN A 213 5.62 -14.50 -10.24
CA ASN A 213 6.11 -14.61 -8.87
C ASN A 213 5.55 -13.53 -7.93
N SER A 214 4.73 -12.59 -8.43
CA SER A 214 4.14 -11.52 -7.62
C SER A 214 2.72 -11.85 -7.21
N HIS A 215 2.26 -11.21 -6.12
CA HIS A 215 0.88 -11.34 -5.70
C HIS A 215 0.01 -10.34 -6.46
N ILE A 216 -1.14 -10.79 -6.93
CA ILE A 216 -2.17 -9.91 -7.47
C ILE A 216 -2.93 -9.29 -6.31
N CYS A 217 -3.18 -7.99 -6.39
CA CYS A 217 -4.03 -7.27 -5.46
C CYS A 217 -5.45 -7.83 -5.56
N LEU A 218 -6.00 -8.24 -4.43
CA LEU A 218 -7.36 -8.78 -4.33
C LEU A 218 -8.38 -7.73 -3.86
N GLY A 219 -7.96 -6.47 -3.70
CA GLY A 219 -8.83 -5.42 -3.17
C GLY A 219 -9.13 -5.62 -1.68
N PHE A 220 -10.25 -5.07 -1.21
CA PHE A 220 -10.77 -5.41 0.12
C PHE A 220 -12.25 -5.77 0.06
N GLN A 221 -12.62 -6.74 0.91
CA GLN A 221 -13.96 -7.28 0.97
C GLN A 221 -14.92 -6.34 1.72
N LEU A 222 -16.11 -6.15 1.16
CA LEU A 222 -17.25 -5.55 1.82
C LEU A 222 -18.11 -6.62 2.49
N SER A 223 -18.78 -6.19 3.56
CA SER A 223 -19.83 -6.98 4.20
C SER A 223 -21.10 -6.96 3.32
N ASP A 224 -21.94 -8.00 3.39
CA ASP A 224 -23.00 -8.26 2.41
C ASP A 224 -24.00 -7.11 2.18
N CYS A 225 -24.20 -6.26 3.20
CA CYS A 225 -25.09 -5.10 3.16
C CYS A 225 -24.38 -3.74 3.00
N ASP A 226 -23.05 -3.72 2.87
CA ASP A 226 -22.29 -2.47 2.81
C ASP A 226 -22.09 -1.98 1.37
N SER A 227 -22.16 -0.66 1.22
CA SER A 227 -21.67 0.07 0.04
C SER A 227 -20.50 0.97 0.42
N VAL A 228 -19.59 1.19 -0.52
CA VAL A 228 -18.51 2.15 -0.34
C VAL A 228 -19.05 3.55 -0.60
N MET A 229 -19.09 4.34 0.45
CA MET A 229 -19.46 5.76 0.42
C MET A 229 -18.18 6.58 0.64
N THR A 230 -17.46 6.84 -0.46
CA THR A 230 -16.25 7.68 -0.51
C THR A 230 -16.19 8.43 -1.83
N MET A 231 -15.54 9.59 -1.83
CA MET A 231 -15.26 10.36 -3.05
C MET A 231 -14.03 9.85 -3.80
N LEU A 232 -13.27 8.93 -3.18
CA LEU A 232 -12.11 8.32 -3.83
C LEU A 232 -12.59 7.43 -4.99
N PRO A 233 -12.06 7.59 -6.21
CA PRO A 233 -12.43 6.76 -7.35
C PRO A 233 -12.13 5.28 -7.08
N HIS A 234 -13.13 4.43 -7.30
CA HIS A 234 -13.04 3.00 -7.01
C HIS A 234 -13.98 2.19 -7.91
N VAL A 235 -13.67 0.91 -8.04
CA VAL A 235 -14.49 -0.09 -8.73
C VAL A 235 -14.96 -1.10 -7.70
N THR A 236 -16.26 -1.41 -7.74
CA THR A 236 -16.87 -2.43 -6.88
C THR A 236 -17.46 -3.52 -7.76
N GLY A 237 -17.34 -4.77 -7.35
CA GLY A 237 -17.89 -5.91 -8.08
C GLY A 237 -17.99 -7.16 -7.21
N VAL A 238 -18.60 -8.20 -7.76
CA VAL A 238 -18.72 -9.51 -7.09
C VAL A 238 -17.51 -10.35 -7.46
N PHE A 239 -16.77 -10.81 -6.48
CA PHE A 239 -15.64 -11.73 -6.64
C PHE A 239 -16.07 -13.14 -6.25
N GLN A 240 -15.69 -14.11 -7.08
CA GLN A 240 -16.03 -15.51 -6.91
C GLN A 240 -14.79 -16.39 -7.16
N SER A 241 -14.48 -17.29 -6.23
CA SER A 241 -13.44 -18.31 -6.44
C SER A 241 -14.01 -19.44 -7.30
N ILE A 242 -13.26 -19.88 -8.31
CA ILE A 242 -13.59 -21.03 -9.18
C ILE A 242 -12.68 -22.24 -8.83
N ALA A 243 -11.92 -22.16 -7.75
CA ALA A 243 -11.03 -23.26 -7.36
C ALA A 243 -11.84 -24.52 -7.00
N GLU A 244 -11.45 -25.66 -7.56
CA GLU A 244 -12.11 -26.94 -7.32
C GLU A 244 -12.07 -27.29 -5.82
N GLY A 245 -13.25 -27.45 -5.21
CA GLY A 245 -13.41 -27.95 -3.84
C GLY A 245 -13.68 -26.91 -2.76
N GLU A 246 -13.58 -25.61 -3.06
CA GLU A 246 -14.11 -24.55 -2.21
C GLU A 246 -15.55 -24.27 -2.65
N GLY A 247 -16.52 -24.31 -1.73
CA GLY A 247 -17.89 -23.91 -2.03
C GLY A 247 -17.91 -22.51 -2.66
N LEU A 248 -18.97 -22.19 -3.41
CA LEU A 248 -19.14 -20.87 -4.03
C LEU A 248 -19.19 -19.77 -2.96
N ILE A 249 -18.04 -19.19 -2.64
CA ILE A 249 -17.93 -18.03 -1.77
C ILE A 249 -17.91 -16.81 -2.68
N GLU A 250 -19.08 -16.22 -2.85
CA GLU A 250 -19.22 -14.91 -3.47
C GLU A 250 -18.97 -13.83 -2.41
N CYS A 251 -18.16 -12.84 -2.76
CA CYS A 251 -17.93 -11.69 -1.88
C CYS A 251 -17.88 -10.40 -2.70
N LYS A 252 -18.38 -9.30 -2.13
CA LYS A 252 -18.24 -7.99 -2.76
C LYS A 252 -16.83 -7.48 -2.53
N GLN A 253 -16.08 -7.26 -3.61
CA GLN A 253 -14.71 -6.75 -3.58
C GLN A 253 -14.67 -5.31 -4.10
N VAL A 254 -13.74 -4.53 -3.53
CA VAL A 254 -13.52 -3.13 -3.89
C VAL A 254 -12.05 -2.92 -4.23
N PHE A 255 -11.83 -2.26 -5.37
CA PHE A 255 -10.52 -1.86 -5.85
C PHE A 255 -10.46 -0.35 -5.96
N ALA A 256 -9.35 0.25 -5.53
CA ALA A 256 -9.07 1.65 -5.88
C ALA A 256 -8.88 1.74 -7.40
N GLN A 257 -9.34 2.82 -8.03
CA GLN A 257 -9.23 2.95 -9.49
C GLN A 257 -7.77 3.02 -9.98
N ASN A 258 -6.88 3.50 -9.12
CA ASN A 258 -5.43 3.48 -9.31
C ASN A 258 -4.76 2.27 -8.61
N CYS A 259 -5.43 1.12 -8.55
CA CYS A 259 -4.85 -0.12 -8.02
C CYS A 259 -3.50 -0.40 -8.71
N LEU A 260 -2.48 -0.75 -7.93
CA LEU A 260 -1.17 -1.11 -8.47
C LEU A 260 -1.14 -2.48 -9.16
N VAL A 261 -2.24 -3.24 -9.18
CA VAL A 261 -2.37 -4.60 -9.72
C VAL A 261 -1.52 -5.64 -8.99
N LEU A 262 -0.22 -5.41 -8.86
CA LEU A 262 0.74 -6.23 -8.15
C LEU A 262 0.96 -5.71 -6.73
N THR A 263 1.20 -6.62 -5.80
CA THR A 263 1.42 -6.33 -4.39
C THR A 263 2.37 -7.34 -3.75
N GLY A 264 2.77 -7.04 -2.52
CA GLY A 264 3.52 -7.95 -1.67
C GLY A 264 2.64 -9.03 -1.02
N PRO A 265 3.17 -9.74 -0.01
CA PRO A 265 2.51 -10.87 0.64
C PRO A 265 1.13 -10.58 1.25
N SER A 266 0.81 -9.31 1.51
CA SER A 266 -0.48 -8.88 2.07
C SER A 266 -1.66 -9.06 1.11
N LYS A 267 -1.42 -9.35 -0.18
CA LYS A 267 -2.44 -9.46 -1.24
C LYS A 267 -3.33 -8.22 -1.43
N ILE A 268 -3.03 -7.10 -0.76
CA ILE A 268 -3.71 -5.80 -0.93
C ILE A 268 -2.64 -4.74 -1.16
N CYS A 269 -2.73 -3.98 -2.26
CA CYS A 269 -1.81 -2.88 -2.55
C CYS A 269 -2.08 -1.65 -1.66
N HIS A 270 -1.12 -0.72 -1.60
CA HIS A 270 -1.24 0.45 -0.72
C HIS A 270 -2.46 1.34 -1.04
N ASN A 271 -2.82 1.49 -2.32
CA ASN A 271 -3.99 2.29 -2.75
C ASN A 271 -5.31 1.66 -2.27
N CYS A 272 -5.47 0.35 -2.46
CA CYS A 272 -6.63 -0.38 -1.96
C CYS A 272 -6.66 -0.41 -0.43
N SER A 273 -5.50 -0.52 0.24
CA SER A 273 -5.40 -0.48 1.70
C SER A 273 -5.74 0.89 2.28
N HIS A 274 -5.36 1.97 1.60
CA HIS A 274 -5.76 3.33 1.97
C HIS A 274 -7.29 3.48 1.86
N LEU A 275 -7.87 3.02 0.74
CA LEU A 275 -9.32 3.04 0.53
C LEU A 275 -10.07 2.23 1.60
N GLN A 276 -9.57 1.04 1.95
CA GLN A 276 -10.08 0.21 3.04
C GLN A 276 -10.04 0.96 4.38
N THR A 277 -8.95 1.69 4.66
CA THR A 277 -8.81 2.47 5.90
C THR A 277 -9.82 3.61 5.97
N VAL A 278 -10.03 4.32 4.87
CA VAL A 278 -11.04 5.39 4.75
C VAL A 278 -12.44 4.82 4.99
N ASP A 279 -12.76 3.68 4.38
CA ASP A 279 -14.03 2.98 4.56
C ASP A 279 -14.21 2.49 6.00
N ALA A 280 -13.21 1.84 6.59
CA ALA A 280 -13.23 1.38 7.98
C ALA A 280 -13.41 2.55 8.97
N ASN A 281 -12.75 3.68 8.74
CA ASN A 281 -12.93 4.89 9.55
C ASN A 281 -14.33 5.50 9.38
N ARG A 282 -14.93 5.41 8.20
CA ARG A 282 -16.35 5.77 8.01
C ARG A 282 -17.25 4.84 8.82
N ARG A 283 -17.07 3.53 8.72
CA ARG A 283 -17.87 2.54 9.48
C ARG A 283 -17.73 2.76 10.98
N LYS A 284 -16.51 3.00 11.47
CA LYS A 284 -16.27 3.38 12.87
C LYS A 284 -17.01 4.66 13.26
N ARG A 285 -17.01 5.71 12.43
CA ARG A 285 -17.80 6.93 12.70
C ARG A 285 -19.31 6.68 12.73
N LYS A 286 -19.82 5.85 11.81
CA LYS A 286 -21.25 5.48 11.76
C LYS A 286 -21.65 4.64 12.98
N ALA A 287 -20.86 3.63 13.34
CA ALA A 287 -21.09 2.82 14.54
C ALA A 287 -20.96 3.66 15.81
N ASN A 288 -20.00 4.59 15.85
CA ASN A 288 -19.77 5.53 16.93
C ASN A 288 -20.58 6.83 16.77
N GLN A 289 -21.76 6.79 16.13
CA GLN A 289 -22.74 7.90 16.03
C GLN A 289 -23.05 8.60 17.37
N ALA A 290 -22.55 8.07 18.48
CA ALA A 290 -22.52 8.70 19.79
C ALA A 290 -21.76 10.04 19.86
N ILE A 291 -20.76 10.37 19.03
CA ILE A 291 -20.06 11.67 19.18
C ILE A 291 -19.62 12.28 17.84
N VAL A 292 -20.56 12.92 17.14
CA VAL A 292 -20.17 13.98 16.20
C VAL A 292 -19.61 15.14 17.04
N HIS A 293 -18.38 15.54 16.76
CA HIS A 293 -17.74 16.63 17.47
C HIS A 293 -18.59 17.92 17.30
N PRO A 294 -18.87 18.71 18.35
CA PRO A 294 -19.72 19.90 18.26
C PRO A 294 -19.26 20.91 17.20
N ALA A 295 -17.96 21.00 16.97
CA ALA A 295 -17.34 21.87 15.96
C ALA A 295 -17.27 21.27 14.54
N CYS A 296 -17.93 20.14 14.27
CA CYS A 296 -17.96 19.56 12.93
C CYS A 296 -18.76 20.47 11.98
N ASN A 297 -18.24 20.70 10.77
CA ASN A 297 -18.93 21.53 9.79
C ASN A 297 -20.21 20.84 9.30
N LYS A 298 -21.36 21.47 9.57
CA LYS A 298 -22.71 20.97 9.27
C LYS A 298 -22.93 20.64 7.79
N ARG A 299 -22.15 21.24 6.87
CA ARG A 299 -22.21 20.95 5.42
C ARG A 299 -21.87 19.49 5.08
N PHE A 300 -21.08 18.82 5.92
CA PHE A 300 -20.63 17.44 5.71
C PHE A 300 -21.39 16.42 6.56
N MET A 301 -22.46 16.85 7.24
CA MET A 301 -23.27 16.00 8.11
C MET A 301 -24.53 15.52 7.37
N THR A 302 -25.00 14.33 7.69
CA THR A 302 -26.32 13.89 7.21
C THR A 302 -27.42 14.62 7.97
N ARG A 303 -28.63 14.69 7.40
CA ARG A 303 -29.80 15.27 8.08
C ARG A 303 -30.03 14.66 9.46
N HIS A 304 -29.90 13.34 9.58
CA HIS A 304 -30.03 12.62 10.84
C HIS A 304 -28.99 13.06 11.87
N ASP A 305 -27.72 13.21 11.46
CA ASP A 305 -26.65 13.63 12.36
C ASP A 305 -26.87 15.07 12.87
N VAL A 306 -27.37 15.96 12.02
CA VAL A 306 -27.72 17.35 12.39
C VAL A 306 -28.86 17.37 13.41
N GLU A 307 -29.91 16.56 13.20
CA GLU A 307 -31.03 16.42 14.14
C GLU A 307 -30.58 15.88 15.50
N CYS A 308 -29.69 14.89 15.52
CA CYS A 308 -29.10 14.35 16.75
C CYS A 308 -28.24 15.37 17.50
N GLN A 309 -27.41 16.14 16.79
CA GLN A 309 -26.62 17.21 17.40
C GLN A 309 -27.51 18.29 18.02
N LEU A 310 -28.55 18.72 17.29
CA LEU A 310 -29.51 19.72 17.79
C LEU A 310 -30.19 19.24 19.09
N LYS A 311 -30.62 17.97 19.15
CA LYS A 311 -31.21 17.39 20.37
C LYS A 311 -30.25 17.44 21.56
N ARG A 312 -28.96 17.13 21.34
CA ARG A 312 -27.93 17.19 22.40
C ARG A 312 -27.68 18.63 22.86
N GLU A 313 -27.59 19.58 21.94
CA GLU A 313 -27.42 21.00 22.27
C GLU A 313 -28.63 21.53 23.07
N GLN A 314 -29.85 21.17 22.68
CA GLN A 314 -31.06 21.54 23.42
C GLN A 314 -31.10 20.93 24.84
N MET A 315 -30.68 19.67 24.98
CA MET A 315 -30.59 19.01 26.28
C MET A 315 -29.52 19.65 27.16
N ALA A 316 -28.36 19.98 26.58
CA ALA A 316 -27.28 20.66 27.29
C ALA A 316 -27.69 22.05 27.78
N ARG A 317 -28.43 22.83 26.98
CA ARG A 317 -28.99 24.13 27.38
C ARG A 317 -29.96 23.99 28.55
N ARG A 318 -30.94 23.10 28.43
CA ARG A 318 -31.90 22.84 29.53
C ARG A 318 -31.20 22.40 30.82
N ASN A 319 -30.14 21.59 30.73
CA ASN A 319 -29.37 21.18 31.91
C ASN A 319 -28.49 22.31 32.48
N ALA A 320 -28.07 23.28 31.66
CA ALA A 320 -27.38 24.48 32.13
C ALA A 320 -28.36 25.39 32.87
N GLU A 321 -29.52 25.69 32.27
CA GLU A 321 -30.59 26.50 32.86
C GLU A 321 -31.04 25.92 34.22
N LYS A 322 -31.27 24.60 34.29
CA LYS A 322 -31.63 23.94 35.56
C LYS A 322 -30.54 24.04 36.62
N ARG A 323 -29.26 23.96 36.22
CA ARG A 323 -28.14 24.09 37.17
C ARG A 323 -28.02 25.52 37.67
N GLU A 324 -28.19 26.50 36.79
CA GLU A 324 -28.20 27.91 37.15
C GLU A 324 -29.33 28.24 38.13
N MET A 325 -30.55 27.80 37.84
CA MET A 325 -31.68 27.92 38.77
C MET A 325 -31.40 27.27 40.13
N TYR A 326 -30.87 26.04 40.13
CA TYR A 326 -30.51 25.35 41.37
C TYR A 326 -29.50 26.16 42.20
N TRP A 327 -28.50 26.75 41.55
CA TRP A 327 -27.51 27.58 42.26
C TRP A 327 -28.08 28.90 42.75
N HIS A 328 -28.99 29.54 42.01
CA HIS A 328 -29.73 30.71 42.48
C HIS A 328 -30.55 30.38 43.72
N GLU A 329 -31.40 29.36 43.66
CA GLU A 329 -32.21 28.94 44.80
C GLU A 329 -31.36 28.55 46.00
N LYS A 330 -30.24 27.85 45.79
CA LYS A 330 -29.32 27.49 46.86
C LYS A 330 -28.69 28.73 47.49
N PHE A 331 -28.24 29.68 46.68
CA PHE A 331 -27.65 30.93 47.17
C PHE A 331 -28.67 31.75 47.96
N ASP A 332 -29.91 31.88 47.46
CA ASP A 332 -30.97 32.61 48.16
C ASP A 332 -31.35 31.95 49.49
N ASN A 333 -31.35 30.61 49.56
CA ASN A 333 -31.65 29.87 50.78
C ASN A 333 -30.49 29.87 51.80
N GLU A 334 -29.24 29.94 51.34
CA GLU A 334 -28.04 29.97 52.20
C GLU A 334 -27.58 31.41 52.50
N ALA A 335 -28.18 32.42 51.85
CA ALA A 335 -27.90 33.82 52.09
C ALA A 335 -28.40 34.19 53.50
N ILE A 336 -27.46 34.52 54.38
CA ILE A 336 -27.78 35.10 55.68
C ILE A 336 -28.32 36.50 55.43
N VAL A 337 -29.63 36.67 55.65
CA VAL A 337 -30.25 38.00 55.69
C VAL A 337 -29.78 38.65 56.99
N VAL A 338 -28.91 39.66 56.86
CA VAL A 338 -28.52 40.49 58.00
C VAL A 338 -29.74 41.35 58.34
N GLU A 339 -30.32 41.13 59.51
CA GLU A 339 -31.43 41.95 60.00
C GLU A 339 -30.92 43.38 60.27
N ASP A 340 -31.79 44.39 60.20
CA ASP A 340 -31.38 45.79 60.34
C ASP A 340 -30.65 46.08 61.68
N GLU A 341 -30.96 45.30 62.72
CA GLU A 341 -30.29 45.36 64.03
C GLU A 341 -28.85 44.83 63.96
N ASP A 342 -28.64 43.68 63.32
CA ASP A 342 -27.31 43.10 63.06
C ASP A 342 -26.48 44.02 62.15
N GLN A 343 -27.13 44.69 61.19
CA GLN A 343 -26.47 45.64 60.31
C GLN A 343 -26.02 46.89 61.06
N GLN A 344 -26.82 47.38 62.03
CA GLN A 344 -26.40 48.47 62.92
C GLN A 344 -25.24 48.07 63.82
N ASP A 345 -25.25 46.86 64.37
CA ASP A 345 -24.17 46.39 65.24
C ASP A 345 -22.87 46.12 64.46
N LEU A 346 -22.96 45.63 63.22
CA LEU A 346 -21.82 45.55 62.30
C LEU A 346 -21.27 46.93 61.93
N LEU A 347 -22.14 47.93 61.70
CA LEU A 347 -21.71 49.31 61.45
C LEU A 347 -21.03 49.94 62.67
N LYS A 348 -21.52 49.66 63.89
CA LYS A 348 -20.86 50.07 65.15
C LYS A 348 -19.50 49.38 65.34
N MET A 349 -19.39 48.08 65.07
CA MET A 349 -18.13 47.34 65.22
C MET A 349 -17.09 47.69 64.15
N SER A 350 -17.54 48.10 62.95
CA SER A 350 -16.66 48.53 61.86
C SER A 350 -16.26 50.02 61.94
N GLY A 351 -16.77 50.76 62.93
CA GLY A 351 -16.43 52.17 63.16
C GLY A 351 -17.00 53.12 62.09
N ALA A 352 -18.07 52.71 61.41
CA ALA A 352 -18.71 53.48 60.34
C ALA A 352 -19.81 54.45 60.85
N ILE A 353 -19.97 54.58 62.17
CA ILE A 353 -20.71 55.64 62.85
C ILE A 353 -19.82 56.26 63.92
#